data_AF-A0A6A3M284-F1
#
_entry.id   AF-A0A6A3M284-F1
#
_cell.length_a   1.000
_cell.length_b   1.000
_cell.length_c   1.000
_cell.angle_alpha   90.00
_cell.angle_beta   90.00
_cell.angle_gamma   90.00
#
_symmetry.space_group_name_H-M   'P 1'
#
loop_
_entity.id
_entity.type
_entity.pdbx_description
1 polymer ?
#
loop_
_entity_poly.entity_id
_entity_poly.type
_entity_poly.pdbx_seq_one_letter_code
_entity_poly.pdbx_strand_id
1 'polypeptide(L)' 'MFLKTALLFAGACVAGVLNTATAALANGHDLSSVSIMETAEGAKWISTSGNITTIETIFSEGGMDAVRLRKT' A
#
# COMPACT_ATOMS: atom_id res chain seq x y z
N MET A 1 33.03 -22.09 -2.64
CA MET A 1 31.70 -22.16 -2.01
C MET A 1 31.11 -20.78 -1.76
N PHE A 2 31.88 -19.85 -1.17
CA PHE A 2 31.45 -18.49 -0.84
C PHE A 2 30.84 -17.67 -1.99
N LEU A 3 31.39 -17.71 -3.20
CA LEU A 3 30.86 -16.94 -4.34
C LEU A 3 29.46 -17.39 -4.78
N LYS A 4 29.18 -18.71 -4.71
CA LYS A 4 27.84 -19.25 -5.03
C LYS A 4 26.82 -18.83 -3.98
N THR A 5 27.18 -18.88 -2.71
CA THR A 5 26.32 -18.43 -1.61
C THR A 5 26.04 -16.93 -1.67
N ALA A 6 27.07 -16.12 -1.96
CA ALA A 6 26.91 -14.67 -2.12
C ALA A 6 25.98 -14.33 -3.29
N LEU A 7 26.11 -15.03 -4.43
CA LEU A 7 25.25 -14.82 -5.59
C LEU A 7 23.79 -15.22 -5.31
N LEU A 8 23.57 -16.34 -4.63
CA LEU A 8 22.22 -16.76 -4.23
C LEU A 8 21.58 -15.78 -3.25
N PHE A 9 22.35 -15.27 -2.28
CA PHE A 9 21.87 -14.28 -1.32
C PHE A 9 21.51 -12.96 -2.02
N ALA A 10 22.40 -12.44 -2.88
CA ALA A 10 22.12 -11.24 -3.66
C ALA A 10 20.88 -11.40 -4.55
N GLY A 11 20.73 -12.56 -5.21
CA GLY A 11 19.55 -12.88 -6.01
C GLY A 11 18.26 -12.91 -5.20
N ALA A 12 18.29 -13.48 -3.99
CA ALA A 12 17.14 -13.49 -3.08
C ALA A 12 16.75 -12.08 -2.62
N CYS A 13 17.73 -11.22 -2.30
CA CYS A 13 17.48 -9.83 -1.93
C CYS A 13 16.80 -9.06 -3.07
N VAL A 14 17.31 -9.18 -4.30
CA VAL A 14 16.73 -8.48 -5.48
C VAL A 14 15.32 -9.00 -5.79
N ALA A 15 15.11 -10.32 -5.76
CA ALA A 15 13.79 -10.91 -5.98
C ALA A 15 12.77 -10.45 -4.93
N GLY A 16 13.19 -10.36 -3.65
CA GLY A 16 12.34 -9.86 -2.57
C GLY A 16 11.90 -8.41 -2.79
N VAL A 17 12.81 -7.53 -3.19
CA VAL A 17 12.51 -6.11 -3.46
C VAL A 17 11.59 -5.94 -4.68
N LEU A 18 11.81 -6.73 -5.75
CA LEU A 18 10.94 -6.67 -6.93
C LEU A 18 9.52 -7.16 -6.62
N ASN A 19 9.38 -8.17 -5.76
CA ASN A 19 8.07 -8.66 -5.36
C ASN A 19 7.27 -7.60 -4.58
N THR A 20 7.89 -6.90 -3.64
CA THR A 20 7.21 -5.85 -2.85
C THR A 20 6.87 -4.61 -3.68
N ALA A 21 7.76 -4.17 -4.57
CA ALA A 21 7.50 -3.04 -5.46
C ALA A 21 6.36 -3.33 -6.45
N THR A 22 6.28 -4.57 -6.95
CA THR A 22 5.21 -5.01 -7.85
C THR A 22 3.87 -5.10 -7.12
N ALA A 23 3.86 -5.62 -5.89
CA ALA A 23 2.66 -5.66 -5.05
C ALA A 23 2.15 -4.24 -4.72
N ALA A 24 3.05 -3.33 -4.33
CA ALA A 24 2.71 -1.92 -4.11
C ALA A 24 2.20 -1.19 -5.36
N LEU A 25 2.65 -1.58 -6.56
CA LEU A 25 2.14 -1.03 -7.82
C LEU A 25 0.76 -1.59 -8.18
N ALA A 26 0.52 -2.88 -7.92
CA ALA A 26 -0.74 -3.55 -8.22
C ALA A 26 -1.86 -3.19 -7.23
N ASN A 27 -1.52 -3.10 -5.94
CA ASN A 27 -2.46 -2.88 -4.82
C ASN A 27 -2.22 -1.53 -4.13
N GLY A 28 -1.60 -0.58 -4.82
CA GLY A 28 -1.39 0.78 -4.32
C GLY A 28 -2.61 1.66 -4.55
N HIS A 29 -2.97 2.51 -3.58
CA HIS A 29 -4.04 3.49 -3.71
C HIS A 29 -3.53 4.92 -3.55
N ASP A 30 -4.07 5.86 -4.33
CA ASP A 30 -3.81 7.29 -4.16
C ASP A 30 -4.85 7.89 -3.20
N LEU A 31 -4.39 8.34 -2.04
CA LEU A 31 -5.23 8.92 -0.97
C LEU A 31 -5.06 10.44 -0.86
N SER A 32 -4.52 11.09 -1.88
CA SER A 32 -4.16 12.51 -1.85
C SER A 32 -5.32 13.47 -1.54
N SER A 33 -6.57 13.08 -1.76
CA SER A 33 -7.76 13.90 -1.47
C SER A 33 -8.44 13.57 -0.15
N VAL A 34 -8.07 12.47 0.52
CA VAL A 34 -8.81 11.94 1.68
C VAL A 34 -8.96 12.99 2.77
N SER A 35 -7.88 13.66 3.14
CA SER A 35 -7.94 14.68 4.20
C SER A 35 -8.89 15.83 3.86
N ILE A 36 -8.96 16.27 2.61
CA ILE A 36 -9.91 17.32 2.17
C ILE A 36 -11.34 16.79 2.24
N MET A 37 -11.56 15.58 1.73
CA MET A 37 -12.89 14.95 1.75
C MET A 37 -13.42 14.82 3.18
N GLU A 38 -12.57 14.42 4.12
CA GLU A 38 -12.97 14.25 5.52
C GLU A 38 -13.16 15.59 6.24
N THR A 39 -12.22 16.52 6.07
CA THR A 39 -12.19 17.75 6.88
C THR A 39 -13.02 18.90 6.31
N ALA A 40 -13.03 19.07 4.99
CA ALA A 40 -13.76 20.15 4.33
C ALA A 40 -15.17 19.73 3.94
N GLU A 41 -15.33 18.49 3.45
CA GLU A 41 -16.59 17.99 2.89
C GLU A 41 -17.37 17.07 3.85
N GLY A 42 -16.79 16.72 5.01
CA GLY A 42 -17.44 15.89 6.02
C GLY A 42 -17.69 14.45 5.59
N ALA A 43 -16.91 13.94 4.63
CA ALA A 43 -17.04 12.58 4.13
C ALA A 43 -16.85 11.56 5.26
N LYS A 44 -17.64 10.49 5.22
CA LYS A 44 -17.52 9.33 6.10
C LYS A 44 -17.37 8.07 5.25
N TRP A 45 -16.42 7.23 5.62
CA TRP A 45 -16.20 5.96 4.93
C TRP A 45 -16.96 4.85 5.62
N ILE A 46 -17.55 3.96 4.83
CA ILE A 46 -18.38 2.85 5.29
C ILE A 46 -17.79 1.57 4.72
N SER A 47 -17.46 0.61 5.58
CA SER A 47 -16.96 -0.71 5.17
C SER A 47 -18.05 -1.51 4.43
N THR A 48 -17.65 -2.61 3.79
CA THR A 48 -18.60 -3.55 3.16
C THR A 48 -19.54 -4.21 4.18
N SER A 49 -19.18 -4.21 5.47
CA SER A 49 -20.05 -4.65 6.56
C SER A 49 -20.97 -3.55 7.10
N GLY A 50 -20.95 -2.35 6.52
CA GLY A 50 -21.81 -1.23 6.92
C GLY A 50 -21.30 -0.41 8.11
N ASN A 51 -20.07 -0.64 8.58
CA ASN A 51 -19.52 0.09 9.72
C ASN A 51 -18.80 1.37 9.27
N ILE A 52 -18.98 2.46 10.01
CA ILE A 52 -18.14 3.65 9.82
C ILE A 52 -16.72 3.33 10.29
N THR A 53 -15.74 3.58 9.43
CA THR A 53 -14.32 3.35 9.69
C THR A 53 -13.47 4.32 8.87
N THR A 54 -12.14 4.16 8.85
CA THR A 54 -11.26 4.95 7.98
C THR A 54 -11.09 4.29 6.61
N ILE A 55 -10.77 5.10 5.60
CA ILE A 55 -10.51 4.59 4.26
C ILE A 55 -9.26 3.71 4.21
N GLU A 56 -8.26 3.99 5.06
CA GLU A 56 -7.06 3.18 5.20
C GLU A 56 -7.41 1.79 5.73
N THR A 57 -8.33 1.66 6.70
CA THR A 57 -8.79 0.35 7.18
C THR A 57 -9.47 -0.43 6.07
N ILE A 58 -10.38 0.20 5.33
CA ILE A 58 -11.10 -0.45 4.22
C ILE A 58 -10.13 -0.97 3.16
N PHE A 59 -9.16 -0.14 2.74
CA PHE A 59 -8.21 -0.56 1.73
C PHE A 59 -7.18 -1.55 2.26
N SER A 60 -6.75 -1.44 3.52
CA SER A 60 -5.85 -2.43 4.14
C SER A 60 -6.52 -3.81 4.23
N GLU A 61 -7.80 -3.87 4.63
CA GLU A 61 -8.59 -5.12 4.61
C GLU A 61 -8.77 -5.66 3.18
N GLY A 62 -8.82 -4.78 2.19
CA GLY A 62 -8.83 -5.11 0.77
C GLY A 62 -7.48 -5.52 0.18
N GLY A 63 -6.40 -5.56 0.98
CA GLY A 63 -5.06 -5.95 0.53
C GLY A 63 -4.19 -4.82 0.00
N MET A 64 -4.45 -3.57 0.39
CA MET A 64 -3.62 -2.43 0.02
C MET A 64 -2.21 -2.56 0.60
N ASP A 65 -1.21 -2.50 -0.29
CA ASP A 65 0.20 -2.64 0.07
C ASP A 65 0.93 -1.29 0.18
N ALA A 66 0.39 -0.23 -0.44
CA ALA A 66 1.00 1.09 -0.43
C ALA A 66 -0.02 2.22 -0.63
N VAL A 67 0.35 3.41 -0.12
CA VAL A 67 -0.39 4.66 -0.34
C VAL A 67 0.50 5.65 -1.08
N ARG A 68 -0.07 6.27 -2.12
CA ARG A 68 0.50 7.45 -2.77
C ARG A 68 -0.15 8.72 -2.21
N LEU A 69 0.68 9.68 -1.84
CA LEU A 69 0.26 11.04 -1.48
C LEU A 69 0.95 12.04 -2.41
N ARG A 70 0.19 12.95 -3.02
CA ARG A 70 0.75 14.07 -3.76
C ARG A 70 1.39 15.05 -2.79
N LYS A 71 2.58 15.52 -3.12
CA LYS A 71 3.18 16.65 -2.43
C LYS A 71 2.48 17.92 -2.91
N THR A 72 1.93 18.69 -1.99
CA THR A 72 1.44 20.06 -2.22
C THR A 72 2.56 21.07 -2.09
#